data_AF-A0A850C1U0-F1
#
_entry.id   AF-A0A850C1U0-F1
#
_cell.length_a   1.000
_cell.length_b   1.000
_cell.length_c   1.000
_cell.angle_alpha   90.00
_cell.angle_beta   90.00
_cell.angle_gamma   90.00
#
_symmetry.space_group_name_H-M   'P 1'
#
loop_
_entity.id
_entity.type
_entity.pdbx_description
1 polymer ?
#
loop_
_entity_poly.entity_id
_entity_poly.type
_entity_poly.pdbx_seq_one_letter_code
_entity_poly.pdbx_strand_id
1 'polypeptide(L)'
;MPVAFTESIAQREIGEIPHLADITFHKTLRDVDFEGVPVKGLDADFYRRPVGDRLLSVGVYRFGGSETHRAWGWVGEAHCSWHAYRDPGTGGFDGPFAGCPLLRVILDGGRARGFELGPDGPARRFLVDPEDGVVAGAVTARPA
;
A
#
# COMPACT_ATOMS: atom_id res chain seq x y z
N MET A 1 -21.41 17.87 -30.26
CA MET A 1 -20.76 18.54 -29.12
C MET A 1 -19.57 17.68 -28.72
N PRO A 2 -18.31 18.12 -28.91
CA PRO A 2 -17.15 17.32 -28.53
C PRO A 2 -16.88 17.52 -27.04
N VAL A 3 -17.32 16.56 -26.24
CA VAL A 3 -16.86 16.28 -24.87
C VAL A 3 -16.09 14.95 -25.03
N ALA A 4 -15.16 14.50 -24.17
CA ALA A 4 -14.68 13.10 -24.21
C ALA A 4 -13.47 12.69 -25.14
N PHE A 5 -12.60 13.58 -25.66
CA PHE A 5 -11.20 13.21 -26.02
C PHE A 5 -10.29 12.96 -24.79
N THR A 6 -10.83 12.78 -23.59
CA THR A 6 -10.93 13.81 -22.52
C THR A 6 -10.86 13.14 -21.13
N GLU A 7 -10.97 11.82 -21.02
CA GLU A 7 -10.09 10.99 -20.16
C GLU A 7 -8.67 10.94 -20.80
N SER A 8 -8.00 12.08 -20.95
CA SER A 8 -6.84 12.24 -21.85
C SER A 8 -5.63 11.35 -21.46
N ILE A 9 -5.57 10.18 -22.11
CA ILE A 9 -4.73 9.00 -21.84
C ILE A 9 -4.83 8.59 -20.36
N ALA A 10 -5.82 7.76 -19.97
CA ALA A 10 -5.96 7.07 -18.68
C ALA A 10 -5.03 7.60 -17.57
N GLN A 11 -5.29 8.84 -17.11
CA GLN A 11 -4.31 9.83 -16.61
C GLN A 11 -2.87 9.26 -16.45
N ARG A 12 -2.13 9.41 -17.56
CA ARG A 12 -1.28 8.40 -18.24
C ARG A 12 -0.65 7.33 -17.38
N GLU A 13 -1.22 6.13 -17.50
CA GLU A 13 -0.73 4.91 -16.90
C GLU A 13 -0.63 5.02 -15.38
N ILE A 14 -1.55 5.74 -14.70
CA ILE A 14 -1.82 5.78 -13.24
C ILE A 14 -0.76 6.34 -12.29
N GLY A 15 0.19 7.16 -12.75
CA GLY A 15 1.16 7.85 -11.87
C GLY A 15 0.60 9.01 -11.03
N GLU A 16 -0.51 8.82 -10.32
CA GLU A 16 -1.09 9.72 -9.30
C GLU A 16 -1.77 8.92 -8.17
N ILE A 17 -1.87 9.49 -6.96
CA ILE A 17 -2.42 8.76 -5.81
C ILE A 17 -3.96 8.70 -5.90
N PRO A 18 -4.57 7.50 -5.97
CA PRO A 18 -6.02 7.40 -6.17
C PRO A 18 -6.83 7.90 -4.97
N HIS A 19 -7.83 8.75 -5.24
CA HIS A 19 -8.83 9.20 -4.26
C HIS A 19 -9.93 8.15 -4.09
N LEU A 20 -10.09 7.62 -2.87
CA LEU A 20 -11.02 6.51 -2.61
C LEU A 20 -12.50 6.86 -2.80
N ALA A 21 -12.88 8.15 -2.74
CA ALA A 21 -14.25 8.59 -2.98
C ALA A 21 -14.74 8.26 -4.41
N ASP A 22 -13.81 8.09 -5.35
CA ASP A 22 -14.10 7.84 -6.76
C ASP A 22 -14.03 6.35 -7.13
N ILE A 23 -13.84 5.46 -6.15
CA ILE A 23 -13.51 4.05 -6.36
C ILE A 23 -14.38 3.17 -5.47
N THR A 24 -14.91 2.08 -6.02
CA THR A 24 -15.86 1.21 -5.30
C THR A 24 -15.13 0.13 -4.52
N PHE A 25 -15.50 -0.10 -3.26
CA PHE A 25 -14.99 -1.21 -2.47
C PHE A 25 -15.27 -2.56 -3.14
N HIS A 26 -14.28 -3.46 -3.12
CA HIS A 26 -14.39 -4.79 -3.69
C HIS A 26 -14.26 -5.89 -2.63
N LYS A 27 -13.19 -5.90 -1.85
CA LYS A 27 -12.94 -6.92 -0.81
C LYS A 27 -11.88 -6.48 0.19
N THR A 28 -11.78 -7.20 1.29
CA THR A 28 -10.69 -7.10 2.26
C THR A 28 -9.90 -8.41 2.30
N LEU A 29 -8.58 -8.33 2.41
CA LEU A 29 -7.70 -9.42 2.82
C LEU A 29 -7.14 -9.12 4.20
N ARG A 30 -7.16 -10.11 5.08
CA ARG A 30 -6.57 -10.02 6.43
C ARG A 30 -5.21 -10.70 6.45
N ASP A 31 -4.32 -10.22 7.31
CA ASP A 31 -2.98 -10.79 7.51
C ASP A 31 -2.26 -11.08 6.19
N VAL A 32 -2.10 -10.03 5.38
CA VAL A 32 -1.53 -10.10 4.04
C VAL A 32 -0.18 -10.83 4.06
N ASP A 33 -0.06 -11.76 3.13
CA ASP A 33 1.13 -12.56 2.90
C ASP A 33 2.12 -11.86 1.98
N PHE A 34 3.41 -11.91 2.35
CA PHE A 34 4.52 -11.52 1.50
C PHE A 34 5.50 -12.69 1.39
N GLU A 35 5.71 -13.16 0.17
CA GLU A 35 6.62 -14.29 -0.14
C GLU A 35 6.36 -15.57 0.70
N GLY A 36 5.09 -15.84 1.03
CA GLY A 36 4.70 -17.00 1.84
C GLY A 36 4.81 -16.78 3.36
N VAL A 37 5.08 -15.55 3.80
CA VAL A 37 5.05 -15.16 5.21
C VAL A 37 3.89 -14.20 5.48
N PRO A 38 2.85 -14.63 6.22
CA PRO A 38 1.75 -13.74 6.63
C PRO A 38 2.23 -12.74 7.68
N VAL A 39 1.94 -11.46 7.46
CA VAL A 39 2.22 -10.38 8.41
C VAL A 39 0.96 -10.10 9.22
N LYS A 40 0.95 -10.54 10.49
CA LYS A 40 -0.19 -10.34 11.37
C LYS A 40 -0.54 -8.86 11.56
N GLY A 41 -1.81 -8.52 11.39
CA GLY A 41 -2.33 -7.17 11.57
C GLY A 41 -2.08 -6.24 10.38
N LEU A 42 -1.48 -6.73 9.29
CA LEU A 42 -1.41 -6.03 8.01
C LEU A 42 -2.58 -6.47 7.13
N ASP A 43 -3.59 -5.63 7.05
CA ASP A 43 -4.79 -5.88 6.25
C ASP A 43 -4.76 -5.03 4.98
N ALA A 44 -5.45 -5.50 3.93
CA ALA A 44 -5.58 -4.76 2.68
C ALA A 44 -7.04 -4.69 2.22
N ASP A 45 -7.54 -3.47 2.02
CA ASP A 45 -8.81 -3.25 1.32
C ASP A 45 -8.54 -2.99 -0.15
N PHE A 46 -9.24 -3.70 -1.02
CA PHE A 46 -9.15 -3.55 -2.46
C PHE A 46 -10.38 -2.82 -2.98
N TYR A 47 -10.14 -1.80 -3.79
CA TYR A 47 -11.13 -0.99 -4.46
C TYR A 47 -10.96 -1.10 -5.98
N ARG A 48 -12.04 -0.92 -6.74
CA ARG A 48 -12.05 -1.02 -8.19
C ARG A 48 -12.79 0.12 -8.87
N ARG A 49 -12.29 0.55 -10.04
CA ARG A 49 -12.94 1.54 -10.91
C ARG A 49 -12.71 1.18 -12.39
N PRO A 50 -13.75 1.14 -13.23
CA PRO A 50 -13.58 1.07 -14.68
C PRO A 50 -12.87 2.32 -15.21
N VAL A 51 -11.89 2.15 -16.09
CA VAL A 51 -11.17 3.25 -16.78
C VAL A 51 -11.00 2.82 -18.23
N GLY A 52 -11.73 3.45 -19.16
CA GLY A 52 -11.85 2.96 -20.54
C GLY A 52 -12.29 1.49 -20.60
N ASP A 53 -11.46 0.64 -21.21
CA ASP A 53 -11.66 -0.80 -21.37
C ASP A 53 -10.99 -1.66 -20.27
N ARG A 54 -10.31 -1.02 -19.31
CA ARG A 54 -9.56 -1.70 -18.23
C ARG A 54 -10.22 -1.48 -16.88
N LEU A 55 -9.84 -2.33 -15.92
CA LEU A 55 -10.30 -2.27 -14.54
C LEU A 55 -9.13 -1.93 -13.61
N LEU A 56 -9.14 -0.72 -13.06
CA LEU A 56 -8.19 -0.30 -12.04
C LEU A 56 -8.47 -1.03 -10.73
N SER A 57 -7.41 -1.50 -10.06
CA SER A 57 -7.46 -2.04 -8.70
C SER A 57 -6.53 -1.26 -7.79
N VAL A 58 -7.03 -0.81 -6.64
CA VAL A 58 -6.28 -0.06 -5.64
C VAL A 58 -6.31 -0.82 -4.32
N GLY A 59 -5.15 -1.22 -3.81
CA GLY A 59 -4.97 -1.81 -2.49
C GLY A 59 -4.58 -0.74 -1.48
N VAL A 60 -5.33 -0.67 -0.37
CA VAL A 60 -5.05 0.20 0.78
C VAL A 60 -4.61 -0.68 1.94
N TYR A 61 -3.33 -0.60 2.30
CA TYR A 61 -2.73 -1.46 3.30
C TYR A 61 -2.69 -0.78 4.66
N ARG A 62 -3.21 -1.45 5.68
CA ARG A 62 -3.31 -0.94 7.04
C ARG A 62 -2.65 -1.89 8.01
N PHE A 63 -1.75 -1.36 8.83
CA PHE A 63 -1.16 -2.09 9.92
C PHE A 63 -1.74 -1.57 11.23
N GLY A 64 -2.47 -2.41 11.95
CA GLY A 64 -3.11 -2.01 13.22
C GLY A 64 -4.16 -0.93 13.04
N GLY A 65 -4.86 -0.95 11.91
CA GLY A 65 -5.85 0.07 11.54
C GLY A 65 -5.27 1.34 10.92
N SER A 66 -3.95 1.57 11.01
CA SER A 66 -3.30 2.75 10.43
C SER A 66 -2.80 2.46 9.01
N GLU A 67 -3.14 3.34 8.07
CA GLU A 67 -2.72 3.22 6.68
C GLU A 67 -1.21 3.38 6.54
N THR A 68 -0.56 2.40 5.90
CA THR A 68 0.90 2.35 5.73
C THR A 68 1.31 2.67 4.31
N HIS A 69 0.58 2.14 3.32
CA HIS A 69 0.83 2.39 1.91
C HIS A 69 -0.39 2.08 1.04
N ARG A 70 -0.36 2.60 -0.18
CA ARG A 70 -1.25 2.20 -1.27
C ARG A 70 -0.42 1.62 -2.41
N ALA A 71 -0.97 0.62 -3.07
CA ALA A 71 -0.44 0.11 -4.33
C ALA A 71 -1.60 -0.09 -5.31
N TRP A 72 -1.38 0.25 -6.58
CA TRP A 72 -2.43 0.15 -7.58
C TRP A 72 -1.89 -0.25 -8.95
N GLY A 73 -2.78 -0.81 -9.75
CA GLY A 73 -2.47 -1.41 -11.04
C GLY A 73 -3.74 -1.97 -11.68
N TRP A 74 -3.58 -2.81 -12.68
CA TRP A 74 -4.70 -3.30 -13.47
C TRP A 74 -5.08 -4.73 -13.09
N VAL A 75 -6.37 -5.02 -13.03
CA VAL A 75 -6.85 -6.38 -12.79
C VAL A 75 -6.37 -7.30 -13.91
N GLY A 76 -5.76 -8.42 -13.54
CA GLY A 76 -5.20 -9.41 -14.47
C GLY A 76 -3.68 -9.29 -14.68
N GLU A 77 -3.06 -8.21 -14.19
CA GLU A 77 -1.59 -8.07 -14.19
C GLU A 77 -0.98 -8.66 -12.91
N ALA A 78 0.22 -9.24 -13.04
CA ALA A 78 0.93 -9.88 -11.93
C ALA A 78 1.49 -8.88 -10.91
N HIS A 79 1.74 -7.64 -11.34
CA HIS A 79 2.45 -6.63 -10.55
C HIS A 79 1.68 -5.31 -10.50
N CYS A 80 1.87 -4.58 -9.39
CA CYS A 80 1.34 -3.22 -9.28
C CYS A 80 2.09 -2.30 -10.25
N SER A 81 1.35 -1.38 -10.86
CA SER A 81 1.95 -0.37 -11.72
C SER A 81 2.57 0.76 -10.90
N TRP A 82 2.02 1.06 -9.72
CA TRP A 82 2.46 2.15 -8.84
C TRP A 82 2.22 1.89 -7.35
N HIS A 83 2.90 2.67 -6.51
CA HIS A 83 2.66 2.72 -5.08
C HIS A 83 2.96 4.10 -4.47
N ALA A 84 2.49 4.31 -3.24
CA ALA A 84 2.82 5.45 -2.40
C ALA A 84 2.85 5.03 -0.93
N TYR A 85 3.80 5.57 -0.16
CA TYR A 85 3.92 5.31 1.27
C TYR A 85 3.23 6.40 2.08
N ARG A 86 2.55 6.02 3.15
CA ARG A 86 2.01 6.99 4.11
C ARG A 86 3.14 7.48 5.00
N ASP A 87 3.30 8.78 5.10
CA ASP A 87 4.17 9.39 6.10
C ASP A 87 3.43 9.43 7.44
N PRO A 88 3.94 8.77 8.49
CA PRO A 88 3.24 8.69 9.77
C PRO A 88 3.39 9.96 10.63
N GLY A 89 4.37 10.83 10.35
CA GLY A 89 4.57 12.07 11.10
C GLY A 89 3.68 13.22 10.61
N THR A 90 3.47 13.30 9.31
CA THR A 90 2.70 14.35 8.64
C THR A 90 1.31 13.89 8.20
N GLY A 91 1.10 12.57 8.08
CA GLY A 91 -0.10 12.01 7.47
C GLY A 91 -0.19 12.23 5.96
N GLY A 92 0.85 12.76 5.31
CA GLY A 92 0.94 12.88 3.86
C GLY A 92 1.25 11.56 3.17
N PHE A 93 1.31 11.58 1.84
CA PHE A 93 1.85 10.48 1.06
C PHE A 93 3.16 10.89 0.38
N ASP A 94 4.06 9.92 0.31
CA ASP A 94 5.33 9.97 -0.38
C ASP A 94 5.22 9.05 -1.62
N GLY A 95 5.37 9.62 -2.81
CA GLY A 95 5.03 9.01 -4.09
C GLY A 95 4.16 9.92 -4.97
N PRO A 96 3.63 9.41 -6.09
CA PRO A 96 3.63 8.01 -6.53
C PRO A 96 4.98 7.56 -7.11
N PHE A 97 5.32 6.30 -6.87
CA PHE A 97 6.49 5.63 -7.43
C PHE A 97 6.05 4.51 -8.37
N ALA A 98 6.80 4.30 -9.45
CA ALA A 98 6.52 3.21 -10.39
C ALA A 98 6.87 1.85 -9.79
N GLY A 99 6.07 0.83 -10.10
CA GLY A 99 6.23 -0.55 -9.66
C GLY A 99 5.64 -0.87 -8.29
N CYS A 100 5.95 -2.08 -7.79
CA CYS A 100 5.52 -2.55 -6.48
C CYS A 100 6.25 -1.82 -5.34
N PRO A 101 5.62 -1.71 -4.15
CA PRO A 101 6.30 -1.20 -2.97
C PRO A 101 7.51 -2.06 -2.63
N LEU A 102 8.60 -1.40 -2.24
CA LEU A 102 9.76 -2.04 -1.62
C LEU A 102 9.38 -2.38 -0.19
N LEU A 103 9.29 -3.67 0.09
CA LEU A 103 8.92 -4.21 1.40
C LEU A 103 9.97 -5.22 1.84
N ARG A 104 10.37 -5.13 3.11
CA ARG A 104 11.25 -6.10 3.76
C ARG A 104 10.57 -6.64 5.01
N VAL A 105 10.28 -7.94 5.03
CA VAL A 105 9.71 -8.59 6.23
C VAL A 105 10.81 -8.75 7.28
N ILE A 106 10.50 -8.38 8.52
CA ILE A 106 11.36 -8.60 9.69
C ILE A 106 10.94 -9.93 10.31
N LEU A 107 11.84 -10.90 10.35
CA LEU A 107 11.59 -12.23 10.87
C LEU A 107 12.22 -12.45 12.25
N ASP A 108 11.54 -13.23 13.07
CA ASP A 108 12.07 -13.83 14.31
C ASP A 108 11.59 -15.28 14.39
N GLY A 109 12.54 -16.23 14.42
CA GLY A 109 12.23 -17.66 14.45
C GLY A 109 11.32 -18.13 13.29
N GLY A 110 11.42 -17.52 12.11
CA GLY A 110 10.59 -17.84 10.94
C GLY A 110 9.18 -17.25 10.95
N ARG A 111 8.85 -16.39 11.93
CA ARG A 111 7.58 -15.66 12.00
C ARG A 111 7.80 -14.18 11.70
N ALA A 112 6.87 -13.53 11.00
CA ALA A 112 6.89 -12.09 10.81
C ALA A 112 6.71 -11.37 12.15
N ARG A 113 7.69 -10.53 12.50
CA ARG A 113 7.65 -9.54 13.60
C ARG A 113 7.26 -8.15 13.12
N GLY A 114 7.09 -7.96 11.82
CA GLY A 114 6.87 -6.66 11.24
C GLY A 114 7.47 -6.55 9.85
N PHE A 115 7.56 -5.34 9.35
CA PHE A 115 8.08 -5.04 8.02
C PHE A 115 8.58 -3.60 7.94
N GLU A 116 9.38 -3.34 6.92
CA GLU A 116 9.84 -2.02 6.54
C GLU A 116 9.37 -1.68 5.13
N LEU A 117 9.12 -0.41 4.88
CA LEU A 117 8.67 0.11 3.60
C LEU A 117 9.62 1.18 3.05
N GLY A 118 9.93 1.11 1.76
CA GLY A 118 10.74 2.08 1.02
C GLY A 118 12.23 1.68 0.91
N PRO A 119 13.03 2.48 0.17
CA PRO A 119 14.47 2.24 0.02
C PRO A 119 15.22 2.42 1.34
N ASP A 120 16.37 1.75 1.48
CA ASP A 120 17.22 1.76 2.68
C ASP A 120 17.49 3.19 3.19
N GLY A 121 17.01 3.50 4.40
CA GLY A 121 17.06 4.83 5.02
C GLY A 121 16.40 4.79 6.40
N PRO A 122 16.17 5.94 7.07
CA PRO A 122 15.35 5.99 8.29
C PRO A 122 13.88 5.76 7.91
N ALA A 123 13.58 4.54 7.47
CA ALA A 123 12.39 4.19 6.73
C ALA A 123 11.36 3.51 7.64
N ARG A 124 10.11 3.64 7.21
CA ARG A 124 8.87 3.38 7.95
C ARG A 124 8.85 1.92 8.41
N ARG A 125 9.25 1.69 9.66
CA ARG A 125 9.29 0.37 10.29
C ARG A 125 8.02 0.15 11.12
N PHE A 126 7.38 -0.98 10.89
CA PHE A 126 6.15 -1.41 11.55
C PHE A 126 6.43 -2.71 12.28
N LEU A 127 6.20 -2.76 13.59
CA LEU A 127 6.50 -3.92 14.43
C LEU A 127 5.23 -4.47 15.09
N VAL A 128 5.13 -5.79 15.11
CA VAL A 128 4.15 -6.55 15.87
C VAL A 128 4.77 -6.79 17.25
N ASP A 129 4.12 -6.30 18.31
CA ASP A 129 4.61 -6.54 19.67
C ASP A 129 4.49 -8.04 20.02
N PRO A 130 5.51 -8.66 20.67
CA PRO A 130 5.40 -10.02 21.19
C PRO A 130 4.24 -10.30 22.14
N GLU A 131 3.78 -9.32 22.91
CA GLU A 131 2.84 -9.58 24.03
C GLU A 131 1.40 -9.14 23.74
N ASP A 132 1.14 -8.04 23.02
CA ASP A 132 -0.22 -7.55 22.77
C ASP A 132 -0.29 -6.63 21.53
N GLY A 133 -0.93 -7.13 20.47
CA GLY A 133 -1.52 -6.26 19.45
C GLY A 133 -0.56 -5.44 18.58
N VAL A 134 -1.15 -4.82 17.57
CA VAL A 134 -0.40 -4.10 16.54
C VAL A 134 0.00 -2.71 17.05
N VAL A 135 1.29 -2.41 17.11
CA VAL A 135 1.78 -1.06 17.45
C VAL A 135 1.79 -0.23 16.18
N ALA A 136 0.68 0.46 15.92
CA ALA A 136 0.62 1.49 14.90
C ALA A 136 1.42 2.70 15.37
N GLY A 137 2.70 2.77 14.98
CA GLY A 137 3.54 3.93 15.22
C GLY A 137 4.67 3.95 14.20
N ALA A 138 4.98 5.12 13.66
CA ALA A 138 6.32 5.35 13.15
C ALA A 138 7.27 4.93 14.28
N VAL A 139 8.07 3.89 14.08
CA VAL A 139 9.25 3.75 14.92
C VAL A 139 10.09 4.97 14.58
N THR A 140 9.95 6.01 15.39
CA THR A 140 10.89 7.14 15.38
C THR A 140 12.26 6.50 15.48
N ALA A 141 13.13 6.84 14.52
CA ALA A 141 14.53 6.53 14.63
C ALA A 141 14.98 7.04 16.01
N ARG A 142 15.12 6.15 16.99
CA ARG A 142 15.85 6.48 18.20
C ARG A 142 17.30 6.66 17.73
N PRO A 143 17.89 7.86 17.82
CA PRO A 143 19.33 7.94 17.73
C PRO A 143 19.92 7.16 18.90
N ALA A 144 21.01 6.45 18.62
CA ALA A 144 21.84 5.82 19.64
C ALA A 144 22.31 6.84 20.68
#